data_AF-A0A928RP19-F1
#
_entry.id   AF-A0A928RP19-F1
#
_cell.length_a   1.000
_cell.length_b   1.000
_cell.length_c   1.000
_cell.angle_alpha   90.00
_cell.angle_beta   90.00
_cell.angle_gamma   90.00
#
_symmetry.space_group_name_H-M   'P 1'
#
loop_
_entity.id
_entity.type
_entity.pdbx_description
1 polymer ?
#
loop_
_entity_poly.entity_id
_entity_poly.type
_entity_poly.pdbx_seq_one_letter_code
_entity_poly.pdbx_strand_id
1 'polypeptide(L)'
;MMLVALIIILVAIVGFAVFYICKEYIKRPKKKDQEGSRAILKNKKFIENMVANVESVLVYADGNDALCHRLVQLKDDIKFFNPSKKEQVLTVDSKIANKLDDLKIVVAKDNTQDTCFRLLEEVEAYVVQRKKEEQSL
;
A
#
# COMPACT_ATOMS: atom_id res chain seq x y z
N MET A 1 -66.61 -2.05 7.64
CA MET A 1 -65.61 -1.03 7.24
C MET A 1 -64.60 -0.72 8.35
N MET A 2 -65.03 -0.42 9.59
CA MET A 2 -64.13 -0.09 10.71
C MET A 2 -63.11 -1.21 11.07
N LEU A 3 -63.55 -2.48 11.09
CA LEU A 3 -62.67 -3.63 11.36
C LEU A 3 -61.58 -3.83 10.29
N VAL A 4 -61.91 -3.60 9.02
CA VAL A 4 -60.96 -3.76 7.90
C VAL A 4 -59.88 -2.67 7.97
N ALA A 5 -60.26 -1.44 8.31
CA ALA A 5 -59.31 -0.35 8.50
C ALA A 5 -58.32 -0.61 9.65
N LEU A 6 -58.80 -1.19 10.76
CA LEU A 6 -57.95 -1.56 11.90
C LEU A 6 -56.92 -2.64 11.54
N ILE A 7 -57.31 -3.64 10.76
CA ILE A 7 -56.40 -4.72 10.31
C ILE A 7 -55.29 -4.14 9.42
N ILE A 8 -55.62 -3.22 8.51
CA ILE A 8 -54.64 -2.58 7.61
C ILE A 8 -53.63 -1.76 8.42
N ILE A 9 -54.08 -1.01 9.43
CA ILE A 9 -53.20 -0.22 10.30
C ILE A 9 -52.25 -1.14 11.08
N LEU A 10 -52.76 -2.25 11.61
CA LEU A 10 -51.96 -3.23 12.36
C LEU A 10 -50.86 -3.86 11.49
N VAL A 11 -51.19 -4.24 10.25
CA VAL A 11 -50.23 -4.78 9.29
C VAL A 11 -49.17 -3.75 8.91
N ALA A 12 -49.55 -2.48 8.74
CA ALA A 12 -48.61 -1.41 8.43
C ALA A 12 -47.61 -1.18 9.57
N ILE A 13 -48.07 -1.20 10.83
CA ILE A 13 -47.20 -1.03 12.00
C ILE A 13 -46.21 -2.19 12.12
N VAL A 14 -46.68 -3.43 11.96
CA VAL A 14 -45.82 -4.62 12.01
C VAL A 14 -44.80 -4.60 10.87
N GLY A 15 -45.22 -4.23 9.65
CA GLY A 15 -44.32 -4.10 8.51
C GLY A 15 -43.22 -3.04 8.75
N PHE A 16 -43.59 -1.89 9.32
CA PHE A 16 -42.62 -0.84 9.66
C PHE A 16 -41.64 -1.27 10.74
N ALA A 17 -42.12 -1.97 11.78
CA ALA A 17 -41.27 -2.48 12.85
C ALA A 17 -40.26 -3.53 12.32
N VAL A 18 -40.72 -4.47 11.49
CA VAL A 18 -39.84 -5.47 10.85
C VAL A 18 -38.83 -4.79 9.93
N PHE A 19 -39.24 -3.77 9.15
CA PHE A 19 -38.33 -3.02 8.30
C PHE A 19 -37.21 -2.33 9.10
N TYR A 20 -37.52 -1.69 10.23
CA TYR A 20 -36.52 -1.05 11.09
C TYR A 20 -35.60 -2.07 11.76
N ILE A 21 -36.14 -3.19 12.27
CA ILE A 21 -35.34 -4.26 12.87
C ILE A 21 -34.40 -4.87 11.82
N CYS A 22 -34.89 -5.16 10.61
CA CYS A 22 -34.06 -5.66 9.52
C CYS A 22 -33.00 -4.63 9.09
N LYS A 23 -33.34 -3.34 9.00
CA LYS A 23 -32.40 -2.26 8.65
C LYS A 23 -31.29 -2.10 9.71
N GLU A 24 -31.61 -2.32 10.98
CA GLU A 24 -30.66 -2.25 12.10
C GLU A 24 -29.83 -3.54 12.23
N TYR A 25 -30.40 -4.73 11.94
CA TYR A 25 -29.67 -6.01 11.96
C TYR A 25 -28.80 -6.24 10.73
N ILE A 26 -29.21 -5.77 9.54
CA ILE A 26 -28.38 -5.76 8.31
C ILE A 26 -27.20 -4.78 8.47
N LYS A 27 -27.23 -3.90 9.47
CA LYS A 27 -26.10 -3.06 9.89
C LYS A 27 -25.12 -3.76 10.86
N ARG A 28 -25.08 -5.09 10.95
CA ARG A 28 -24.00 -5.82 11.64
C ARG A 28 -23.03 -6.49 10.65
N PRO A 29 -21.77 -6.69 11.05
CA PRO A 29 -20.67 -5.74 11.08
C PRO A 29 -19.97 -5.67 9.71
N LYS A 30 -19.90 -4.49 9.10
CA LYS A 30 -18.99 -4.31 7.96
C LYS A 30 -17.54 -4.46 8.43
N LYS A 31 -16.87 -5.48 7.90
CA LYS A 31 -15.59 -5.35 7.18
C LYS A 31 -14.27 -5.17 7.95
N LYS A 32 -14.18 -5.27 9.28
CA LYS A 32 -12.84 -5.13 9.90
C LYS A 32 -11.82 -6.20 9.44
N ASP A 33 -12.23 -7.46 9.28
CA ASP A 33 -11.29 -8.53 8.89
C ASP A 33 -10.99 -8.56 7.38
N GLN A 34 -11.98 -8.22 6.54
CA GLN A 34 -11.79 -8.14 5.09
C GLN A 34 -11.00 -6.89 4.66
N GLU A 35 -11.17 -5.75 5.33
CA GLU A 35 -10.37 -4.55 5.08
C GLU A 35 -8.94 -4.74 5.56
N GLY A 36 -8.74 -5.38 6.71
CA GLY A 36 -7.43 -5.71 7.23
C GLY A 36 -6.62 -6.60 6.29
N SER A 37 -7.23 -7.66 5.75
CA SER A 37 -6.57 -8.60 4.84
C SER A 37 -6.33 -8.00 3.45
N ARG A 38 -7.30 -7.22 2.91
CA ARG A 38 -7.11 -6.49 1.64
C ARG A 38 -6.03 -5.41 1.73
N ALA A 39 -5.91 -4.70 2.86
CA ALA A 39 -4.89 -3.68 3.05
C ALA A 39 -3.47 -4.29 3.09
N ILE A 40 -3.30 -5.43 3.75
CA ILE A 40 -2.02 -6.16 3.80
C ILE A 40 -1.62 -6.64 2.40
N LEU A 41 -2.57 -7.21 1.64
CA LEU A 41 -2.33 -7.66 0.27
C LEU A 41 -1.95 -6.50 -0.66
N LYS A 42 -2.59 -5.33 -0.49
CA LYS A 42 -2.23 -4.12 -1.26
C LYS A 42 -0.81 -3.65 -0.94
N ASN A 43 -0.43 -3.62 0.34
CA ASN A 43 0.92 -3.22 0.73
C ASN A 43 1.96 -4.24 0.21
N LYS A 44 1.70 -5.55 0.35
CA LYS A 44 2.58 -6.57 -0.22
C LYS A 44 2.83 -6.36 -1.72
N LYS A 45 1.76 -6.13 -2.50
CA LYS A 45 1.87 -5.83 -3.92
C LYS A 45 2.65 -4.53 -4.19
N PHE A 46 2.52 -3.55 -3.31
CA PHE A 46 3.27 -2.30 -3.40
C PHE A 46 4.79 -2.54 -3.23
N ILE A 47 5.18 -3.37 -2.26
CA ILE A 47 6.59 -3.78 -2.07
C ILE A 47 7.10 -4.55 -3.29
N GLU A 48 6.32 -5.50 -3.81
CA GLU A 48 6.66 -6.23 -5.04
C GLU A 48 6.90 -5.29 -6.24
N ASN A 49 6.07 -4.25 -6.38
CA ASN A 49 6.27 -3.24 -7.42
C ASN A 49 7.56 -2.43 -7.22
N MET A 50 7.92 -2.08 -5.99
CA MET A 50 9.20 -1.40 -5.71
C MET A 50 10.39 -2.28 -6.09
N VAL A 51 10.35 -3.58 -5.77
CA VAL A 51 11.37 -4.55 -6.19
C VAL A 51 11.46 -4.62 -7.72
N ALA A 52 10.34 -4.74 -8.41
CA ALA A 52 10.30 -4.75 -9.87
C ALA A 52 10.84 -3.45 -10.48
N ASN A 53 10.62 -2.31 -9.82
CA ASN A 53 11.22 -1.04 -10.23
C ASN A 53 12.75 -1.08 -10.09
N VAL A 54 13.30 -1.56 -8.97
CA VAL A 54 14.76 -1.73 -8.82
C VAL A 54 15.33 -2.66 -9.88
N GLU A 55 14.64 -3.77 -10.19
CA GLU A 55 15.04 -4.67 -11.27
C GLU A 55 15.04 -3.97 -12.64
N SER A 56 14.07 -3.09 -12.89
CA SER A 56 14.07 -2.27 -14.09
C SER A 56 15.23 -1.27 -14.13
N VAL A 57 15.60 -0.66 -12.99
CA VAL A 57 16.77 0.24 -12.91
C VAL A 57 18.06 -0.53 -13.17
N LEU A 58 18.19 -1.76 -12.63
CA LEU A 58 19.35 -2.64 -12.86
C LEU A 58 19.59 -2.89 -14.35
N VAL A 59 18.53 -3.07 -15.14
CA VAL A 59 18.66 -3.23 -16.60
C VAL A 59 19.27 -1.99 -17.27
N TYR A 60 18.91 -0.79 -16.82
CA TYR A 60 19.47 0.46 -17.36
C TYR A 60 20.87 0.78 -16.81
N ALA A 61 21.19 0.27 -15.61
CA ALA A 61 22.49 0.43 -14.98
C ALA A 61 23.58 -0.49 -15.56
N ASP A 62 23.24 -1.34 -16.54
CA ASP A 62 24.18 -2.28 -17.16
C ASP A 62 25.45 -1.58 -17.66
N GLY A 63 26.60 -2.19 -17.39
CA GLY A 63 27.93 -1.60 -17.62
C GLY A 63 28.44 -0.64 -16.53
N ASN A 64 27.63 -0.28 -15.52
CA ASN A 64 28.09 0.43 -14.32
C ASN A 64 28.07 -0.48 -13.09
N ASP A 65 29.16 -1.22 -12.88
CA ASP A 65 29.29 -2.22 -11.81
C ASP A 65 29.05 -1.65 -10.40
N ALA A 66 29.51 -0.43 -10.14
CA ALA A 66 29.34 0.22 -8.85
C ALA A 66 27.86 0.52 -8.54
N LEU A 67 27.12 1.01 -9.55
CA LEU A 67 25.70 1.28 -9.45
C LEU A 67 24.90 -0.02 -9.35
N CYS A 68 25.22 -1.01 -10.18
CA CYS A 68 24.60 -2.33 -10.16
C CYS A 68 24.76 -3.03 -8.80
N HIS A 69 25.96 -2.99 -8.22
CA HIS A 69 26.23 -3.63 -6.93
C HIS A 69 25.33 -3.08 -5.82
N ARG A 70 25.21 -1.75 -5.73
CA ARG A 70 24.36 -1.09 -4.73
C ARG A 70 22.88 -1.30 -4.99
N LEU A 71 22.44 -1.28 -6.25
CA LEU A 71 21.05 -1.58 -6.62
C LEU A 71 20.66 -3.03 -6.26
N VAL A 72 21.57 -4.00 -6.38
CA VAL A 72 21.32 -5.38 -5.92
C VAL A 72 21.10 -5.42 -4.41
N GLN A 73 21.95 -4.75 -3.63
CA GLN A 73 21.78 -4.66 -2.18
C GLN A 73 20.45 -3.99 -1.81
N LEU A 74 20.10 -2.90 -2.49
CA LEU A 74 18.86 -2.18 -2.28
C LEU A 74 17.63 -3.06 -2.59
N LYS A 75 17.69 -3.86 -3.66
CA LYS A 75 16.65 -4.81 -4.02
C LYS A 75 16.40 -5.80 -2.90
N ASP A 76 17.47 -6.38 -2.37
CA ASP A 76 17.37 -7.37 -1.29
C ASP A 76 16.79 -6.72 -0.02
N ASP A 77 17.21 -5.52 0.32
CA ASP A 77 16.66 -4.76 1.44
C ASP A 77 15.15 -4.52 1.33
N ILE A 78 14.66 -4.08 0.15
CA ILE A 78 13.24 -3.81 -0.09
C ILE A 78 12.42 -5.11 -0.12
N LYS A 79 12.96 -6.18 -0.69
CA LYS A 79 12.28 -7.48 -0.82
C LYS A 79 11.85 -8.06 0.53
N PHE A 80 12.60 -7.76 1.60
CA PHE A 80 12.32 -8.26 2.95
C PHE A 80 11.52 -7.28 3.82
N PHE A 81 10.98 -6.20 3.26
CA PHE A 81 10.06 -5.34 3.99
C PHE A 81 8.79 -6.09 4.40
N ASN A 82 8.36 -5.94 5.66
CA ASN A 82 7.08 -6.48 6.08
C ASN A 82 5.94 -5.53 5.67
N PRO A 83 4.83 -6.05 5.14
CA PRO A 83 3.66 -5.22 4.88
C PRO A 83 3.18 -4.52 6.15
N SER A 84 2.98 -3.21 6.07
CA SER A 84 2.57 -2.39 7.22
C SER A 84 1.28 -1.64 6.95
N LYS A 85 0.54 -1.35 8.03
CA LYS A 85 -0.63 -0.45 8.02
C LYS A 85 -0.31 0.91 8.67
N LYS A 86 0.88 1.07 9.24
CA LYS A 86 1.30 2.34 9.85
C LYS A 86 1.45 3.40 8.75
N GLU A 87 0.76 4.53 8.90
CA GLU A 87 0.77 5.62 7.94
C GLU A 87 2.18 6.21 7.70
N GLN A 88 2.99 6.28 8.75
CA GLN A 88 4.39 6.70 8.67
C GLN A 88 5.19 5.78 7.74
N VAL A 89 5.07 4.45 7.92
CA VAL A 89 5.74 3.47 7.06
C VAL A 89 5.27 3.60 5.62
N LEU A 90 3.95 3.71 5.39
CA LEU A 90 3.37 3.88 4.05
C LEU A 90 3.83 5.17 3.34
N THR A 91 4.05 6.24 4.12
CA THR A 91 4.57 7.50 3.60
C THR A 91 6.03 7.34 3.17
N VAL A 92 6.85 6.64 3.94
CA VAL A 92 8.24 6.35 3.55
C VAL A 92 8.27 5.42 2.34
N ASP A 93 7.45 4.37 2.32
CA ASP A 93 7.30 3.46 1.16
C ASP A 93 6.97 4.26 -0.13
N SER A 94 6.09 5.26 -0.02
CA SER A 94 5.75 6.13 -1.17
C SER A 94 6.92 7.00 -1.61
N LYS A 95 7.73 7.52 -0.68
CA LYS A 95 8.95 8.29 -1.00
C LYS A 95 9.99 7.42 -1.70
N ILE A 96 10.18 6.18 -1.24
CA ILE A 96 11.07 5.19 -1.86
C ILE A 96 10.61 4.95 -3.31
N ALA A 97 9.32 4.63 -3.52
CA ALA A 97 8.78 4.37 -4.85
C ALA A 97 9.00 5.54 -5.82
N ASN A 98 8.65 6.77 -5.40
CA ASN A 98 8.82 7.96 -6.24
C ASN A 98 10.30 8.20 -6.60
N LYS A 99 11.21 8.01 -5.64
CA LYS A 99 12.64 8.20 -5.89
C LYS A 99 13.25 7.10 -6.75
N LEU A 100 12.74 5.88 -6.67
CA LEU A 100 13.09 4.81 -7.60
C LEU A 100 12.66 5.13 -9.04
N ASP A 101 11.49 5.73 -9.22
CA ASP A 101 11.05 6.19 -10.55
C ASP A 101 11.93 7.32 -11.09
N ASP A 102 12.29 8.31 -10.25
CA ASP A 102 13.25 9.35 -10.61
C ASP A 102 14.60 8.76 -11.01
N LEU A 103 15.13 7.84 -10.19
CA LEU A 103 16.40 7.15 -10.44
C LEU A 103 16.34 6.39 -11.77
N LYS A 104 15.24 5.69 -12.05
CA LYS A 104 15.03 4.98 -13.32
C LYS A 104 15.15 5.92 -14.52
N ILE A 105 14.52 7.10 -14.45
CA ILE A 105 14.56 8.09 -15.54
C ILE A 105 15.99 8.58 -15.77
N VAL A 106 16.72 8.88 -14.69
CA VAL A 106 18.09 9.41 -14.79
C VAL A 106 19.06 8.34 -15.31
N VAL A 107 19.00 7.12 -14.75
CA VAL A 107 19.86 6.00 -15.17
C VAL A 107 19.58 5.60 -16.63
N ALA A 108 18.32 5.59 -17.06
CA ALA A 108 17.96 5.30 -18.45
C ALA A 108 18.48 6.36 -19.44
N LYS A 109 18.69 7.59 -18.98
CA LYS A 109 19.27 8.66 -19.81
C LYS A 109 20.79 8.56 -19.87
N ASP A 110 21.44 8.40 -18.72
CA ASP A 110 22.89 8.30 -18.59
C ASP A 110 23.24 7.69 -17.22
N ASN A 111 23.73 6.46 -17.24
CA ASN A 111 24.03 5.69 -16.03
C ASN A 111 25.38 6.04 -15.41
N THR A 112 26.14 7.00 -15.95
CA THR A 112 27.45 7.42 -15.43
C THR A 112 27.39 8.72 -14.60
N GLN A 113 26.23 9.38 -14.54
CA GLN A 113 26.10 10.65 -13.83
C GLN A 113 26.17 10.48 -12.32
N ASP A 114 26.89 11.40 -11.65
CA ASP A 114 26.89 11.53 -10.18
C ASP A 114 25.47 11.66 -9.61
N THR A 115 24.55 12.23 -10.38
CA THR A 115 23.13 12.33 -10.03
C THR A 115 22.50 10.96 -9.76
N CYS A 116 22.90 9.89 -10.47
CA CYS A 116 22.43 8.53 -10.23
C CYS A 116 22.81 8.07 -8.82
N PHE A 117 24.07 8.27 -8.44
CA PHE A 117 24.56 7.87 -7.13
C PHE A 117 23.93 8.69 -6.00
N ARG A 118 23.75 10.00 -6.20
CA ARG A 118 23.04 10.85 -5.23
C ARG A 118 21.59 10.42 -5.02
N LEU A 119 20.86 10.15 -6.11
CA LEU A 119 19.48 9.68 -6.00
C LEU A 119 19.41 8.31 -5.32
N LEU A 120 20.36 7.42 -5.62
CA LEU A 120 20.47 6.13 -4.96
C LEU A 120 20.75 6.27 -3.45
N GLU A 121 21.63 7.18 -3.04
CA GLU A 121 21.88 7.49 -1.62
C GLU A 121 20.62 8.00 -0.92
N GLU A 122 19.82 8.85 -1.58
CA GLU A 122 18.53 9.28 -1.04
C GLU A 122 17.57 8.10 -0.84
N VAL A 123 17.50 7.17 -1.80
CA VAL A 123 16.67 5.97 -1.69
C VAL A 123 17.14 5.09 -0.53
N GLU A 124 18.44 4.83 -0.42
CA GLU A 124 19.04 4.06 0.68
C GLU A 124 18.75 4.71 2.05
N ALA A 125 18.82 6.04 2.14
CA ALA A 125 18.45 6.77 3.36
C ALA A 125 16.97 6.54 3.74
N TYR A 126 16.06 6.56 2.76
CA TYR A 126 14.66 6.23 3.01
C TYR A 126 14.44 4.77 3.40
N VAL A 127 15.19 3.82 2.84
CA VAL A 127 15.16 2.42 3.27
C VAL A 127 15.57 2.27 4.73
N VAL A 128 16.64 2.95 5.15
CA VAL A 128 17.07 2.97 6.56
C VAL A 128 16.00 3.62 7.44
N GLN A 129 15.41 4.74 7.00
CA GLN A 129 14.30 5.37 7.72
C GLN A 129 13.13 4.39 7.88
N ARG A 130 12.71 3.73 6.80
CA ARG A 130 11.61 2.77 6.80
C ARG A 130 11.85 1.64 7.80
N LYS A 131 13.08 1.09 7.85
CA LYS A 131 13.48 0.07 8.84
C LYS A 131 13.34 0.58 10.28
N LYS A 132 13.70 1.83 10.56
CA LYS A 132 13.53 2.45 11.89
C LYS A 132 12.06 2.62 12.28
N GLU A 133 11.21 3.08 11.35
CA GLU A 133 9.76 3.26 11.59
C GLU A 133 9.01 1.92 11.79
N GLU A 134 9.55 0.84 11.22
CA GLU A 134 9.06 -0.51 11.49
C GLU A 134 9.43 -0.98 12.90
N GLN A 135 10.64 -0.67 13.37
CA GLN A 135 11.16 -1.08 14.68
C GLN A 135 10.64 -0.25 15.87
N SER A 136 10.11 0.95 15.67
CA SER A 136 9.50 1.79 16.71
C SER A 136 8.15 1.26 17.25
N LEU A 137 7.97 -0.06 17.21
CA LEU A 137 6.87 -0.83 17.83
C LEU A 137 7.16 -1.11 19.31
#